data_AF-A0A5C3L8E8-F1
#
_entry.id   AF-A0A5C3L8E8-F1
#
_cell.length_a   1.000
_cell.length_b   1.000
_cell.length_c   1.000
_cell.angle_alpha   90.00
_cell.angle_beta   90.00
_cell.angle_gamma   90.00
#
_symmetry.space_group_name_H-M   'P 1'
#
loop_
_entity.id
_entity.type
_entity.pdbx_description
1 polymer ?
#
loop_
_entity_poly.entity_id
_entity_poly.type
_entity_poly.pdbx_seq_one_letter_code
_entity_poly.pdbx_strand_id
1 'polypeptide(L)'
;MGQPRQRWSTCQLVRQPRVYTWHPRKPDVMNGYPNIEFVPMLWGPNQVGEFQQYVRAGYASHVLGFNEPDHNGQAHLDPGYAASLYAQHITPLASQGYRLGSPATTNGPDGIAWMHSFMNACGNCQISFMAAHWYGTRLEDLQAHLNMYHDTFGRPVWLTEYACQNFGGGAQCSNDQIWDFMRRSSEWMDNTSWIEKYSWFGALHNMNNVNYGNQILGGDGQPNALGWEYVN
;
A
#
# COMPACT_ATOMS: atom_id res chain seq x y z
N MET A 1 -13.26 -47.04 10.10
CA MET A 1 -12.86 -46.21 8.94
C MET A 1 -13.14 -44.76 9.29
N GLY A 2 -12.12 -44.04 9.75
CA GLY A 2 -12.25 -42.65 10.18
C GLY A 2 -12.07 -41.71 8.99
N GLN A 3 -13.05 -40.83 8.76
CA GLN A 3 -12.89 -39.74 7.80
C GLN A 3 -11.83 -38.75 8.30
N PRO A 4 -10.87 -38.33 7.45
CA PRO A 4 -9.94 -37.30 7.84
C PRO A 4 -10.69 -35.96 7.95
N ARG A 5 -10.74 -35.40 9.16
CA ARG A 5 -11.13 -34.01 9.39
C ARG A 5 -10.14 -33.15 8.60
N GLN A 6 -10.60 -32.50 7.54
CA GLN A 6 -9.86 -31.42 6.91
C GLN A 6 -9.54 -30.39 7.98
N ARG A 7 -8.25 -30.29 8.31
CA ARG A 7 -7.72 -29.20 9.12
C ARG A 7 -7.88 -27.94 8.28
N TRP A 8 -8.93 -27.18 8.56
CA TRP A 8 -8.96 -25.76 8.21
C TRP A 8 -7.84 -25.11 9.01
N SER A 9 -6.66 -25.10 8.39
CA SER A 9 -5.47 -24.46 8.94
C SER A 9 -5.81 -23.00 9.18
N THR A 10 -5.64 -22.59 10.43
CA THR A 10 -5.79 -21.27 11.04
C THR A 10 -5.07 -20.10 10.35
N CYS A 11 -4.56 -20.25 9.12
CA CYS A 11 -3.86 -19.20 8.35
C CYS A 11 -4.81 -18.14 7.77
N GLN A 12 -6.02 -18.49 7.34
CA GLN A 12 -6.91 -17.52 6.68
C GLN A 12 -7.53 -16.47 7.62
N LEU A 13 -7.44 -16.65 8.94
CA LEU A 13 -7.95 -15.68 9.93
C LEU A 13 -6.97 -14.56 10.28
N VAL A 14 -5.73 -14.57 9.75
CA VAL A 14 -4.66 -13.67 10.23
C VAL A 14 -4.71 -12.27 9.59
N ARG A 15 -5.44 -12.09 8.47
CA ARG A 15 -5.53 -10.79 7.79
C ARG A 15 -6.92 -10.21 7.87
N GLN A 16 -7.12 -9.28 8.82
CA GLN A 16 -8.22 -8.31 8.70
C GLN A 16 -8.05 -7.56 7.37
N PRO A 17 -8.99 -7.74 6.41
CA PRO A 17 -8.88 -7.19 5.07
C PRO A 17 -9.04 -5.67 5.12
N ARG A 18 -8.29 -4.99 4.25
CA ARG A 18 -8.28 -3.53 4.16
C ARG A 18 -8.33 -3.12 2.70
N VAL A 19 -8.98 -1.99 2.43
CA VAL A 19 -9.07 -1.39 1.10
C VAL A 19 -8.78 0.10 1.22
N TYR A 20 -8.04 0.64 0.25
CA TYR A 20 -7.90 2.07 0.05
C TYR A 20 -8.07 2.37 -1.45
N THR A 21 -8.36 3.63 -1.79
CA THR A 21 -8.65 4.03 -3.17
C THR A 21 -7.99 5.36 -3.53
N TRP A 22 -6.84 5.67 -2.95
CA TRP A 22 -6.14 6.97 -3.10
C TRP A 22 -6.95 8.22 -2.72
N HIS A 23 -8.07 8.03 -2.02
CA HIS A 23 -9.00 9.08 -1.66
C HIS A 23 -9.26 9.09 -0.15
N PRO A 24 -9.64 10.26 0.41
CA PRO A 24 -10.08 10.35 1.80
C PRO A 24 -11.44 9.70 2.03
N ARG A 25 -12.31 9.68 1.02
CA ARG A 25 -13.69 9.23 1.15
C ARG A 25 -13.82 7.74 0.79
N LYS A 26 -14.33 6.98 1.76
CA LYS A 26 -14.83 5.61 1.62
C LYS A 26 -15.92 5.53 0.54
N PRO A 27 -15.76 4.67 -0.47
CA PRO A 27 -16.81 4.41 -1.45
C PRO A 27 -18.09 3.85 -0.81
N ASP A 28 -19.27 4.28 -1.26
CA ASP A 28 -20.55 3.89 -0.64
C ASP A 28 -20.80 2.37 -0.69
N VAL A 29 -20.27 1.68 -1.72
CA VAL A 29 -20.34 0.21 -1.86
C VAL A 29 -19.72 -0.52 -0.66
N MET A 30 -18.72 0.07 0.02
CA MET A 30 -18.07 -0.51 1.20
C MET A 30 -19.01 -0.58 2.41
N ASN A 31 -20.15 0.12 2.42
CA ASN A 31 -21.15 -0.01 3.48
C ASN A 31 -21.78 -1.42 3.53
N GLY A 32 -21.75 -2.16 2.42
CA GLY A 32 -22.16 -3.57 2.37
C GLY A 32 -21.12 -4.56 2.93
N TYR A 33 -19.91 -4.09 3.24
CA TYR A 33 -18.78 -4.93 3.65
C TYR A 33 -18.18 -4.46 5.00
N PRO A 34 -18.93 -4.51 6.11
CA PRO A 34 -18.52 -3.92 7.39
C PRO A 34 -17.28 -4.58 8.03
N ASN A 35 -16.90 -5.78 7.59
CA ASN A 35 -15.72 -6.50 8.06
C ASN A 35 -14.43 -6.13 7.30
N ILE A 36 -14.51 -5.24 6.30
CA ILE A 36 -13.37 -4.72 5.56
C ILE A 36 -13.14 -3.27 5.98
N GLU A 37 -11.99 -2.99 6.59
CA GLU A 37 -11.65 -1.62 6.95
C GLU A 37 -11.30 -0.82 5.68
N PHE A 38 -11.91 0.35 5.52
CA PHE A 38 -11.44 1.34 4.55
C PHE A 38 -10.34 2.19 5.19
N VAL A 39 -9.22 2.35 4.50
CA VAL A 39 -8.09 3.18 4.93
C VAL A 39 -8.06 4.45 4.09
N PRO A 40 -8.45 5.62 4.64
CA PRO A 40 -8.37 6.88 3.92
C PRO A 40 -6.92 7.26 3.62
N MET A 41 -6.73 8.01 2.55
CA MET A 41 -5.44 8.57 2.15
C MET A 41 -5.57 10.08 1.97
N LEU A 42 -4.59 10.84 2.44
CA LEU A 42 -4.36 12.21 1.97
C LEU A 42 -3.33 12.14 0.85
N TRP A 43 -3.79 11.96 -0.41
CA TRP A 43 -2.87 11.75 -1.54
C TRP A 43 -1.92 12.94 -1.73
N GLY A 44 -2.44 14.16 -1.58
CA GLY A 44 -1.69 15.42 -1.71
C GLY A 44 -2.52 16.63 -1.28
N PRO A 45 -1.97 17.86 -1.36
CA PRO A 45 -2.57 19.06 -0.77
C PRO A 45 -3.94 19.41 -1.36
N ASN A 46 -4.22 19.02 -2.61
CA ASN A 46 -5.48 19.30 -3.29
C ASN A 46 -6.69 18.58 -2.65
N GLN A 47 -6.47 17.55 -1.83
CA GLN A 47 -7.52 16.80 -1.15
C GLN A 47 -7.72 17.20 0.32
N VAL A 48 -6.99 18.18 0.85
CA VAL A 48 -7.03 18.53 2.29
C VAL A 48 -8.44 18.85 2.78
N GLY A 49 -9.22 19.63 2.01
CA GLY A 49 -10.58 19.98 2.40
C GLY A 49 -11.50 18.76 2.53
N GLU A 50 -11.45 17.84 1.55
CA GLU A 50 -12.22 16.59 1.59
C GLU A 50 -11.73 15.65 2.70
N PHE A 51 -10.41 15.59 2.89
CA PHE A 51 -9.80 14.78 3.95
C PHE A 51 -10.28 15.22 5.33
N GLN A 52 -10.24 16.53 5.64
CA GLN A 52 -10.75 17.04 6.92
C GLN A 52 -12.26 16.87 7.10
N GLN A 53 -13.03 16.83 5.99
CA GLN A 53 -14.46 16.61 6.04
C GLN A 53 -14.81 15.18 6.50
N TYR A 54 -14.07 14.17 6.02
CA TYR A 54 -14.41 12.76 6.28
C TYR A 54 -13.56 12.11 7.38
N VAL A 55 -12.26 12.38 7.41
CA VAL A 55 -11.30 11.66 8.24
C VAL A 55 -11.25 12.27 9.64
N ARG A 56 -12.00 11.65 10.56
CA ARG A 56 -12.13 12.03 11.98
C ARG A 56 -12.24 10.80 12.86
N ALA A 57 -12.22 10.98 14.18
CA ALA A 57 -12.38 9.90 15.16
C ALA A 57 -13.57 8.97 14.79
N GLY A 58 -13.30 7.66 14.75
CA GLY A 58 -14.29 6.62 14.44
C GLY A 58 -14.56 6.39 12.95
N TYR A 59 -13.95 7.13 12.03
CA TYR A 59 -14.12 6.92 10.60
C TYR A 59 -13.32 5.71 10.06
N ALA A 60 -12.06 5.58 10.50
CA ALA A 60 -11.19 4.42 10.27
C ALA A 60 -10.23 4.28 11.47
N SER A 61 -9.41 3.21 11.48
CA SER A 61 -8.34 3.03 12.48
C SER A 61 -6.92 3.22 11.92
N HIS A 62 -6.80 3.37 10.61
CA HIS A 62 -5.54 3.64 9.90
C HIS A 62 -5.73 4.78 8.91
N VAL A 63 -4.63 5.44 8.54
CA VAL A 63 -4.61 6.46 7.49
C VAL A 63 -3.28 6.40 6.74
N LEU A 64 -3.33 6.59 5.42
CA LEU A 64 -2.15 6.69 4.56
C LEU A 64 -1.77 8.15 4.29
N GLY A 65 -0.46 8.40 4.22
CA GLY A 65 0.12 9.70 3.88
C GLY A 65 0.09 10.00 2.38
N PHE A 66 0.94 10.93 1.95
CA PHE A 66 1.00 11.39 0.56
C PHE A 66 1.46 10.30 -0.42
N ASN A 67 0.94 10.36 -1.65
CA ASN A 67 1.23 9.43 -2.72
C ASN A 67 2.36 9.93 -3.61
N GLU A 68 3.48 9.21 -3.64
CA GLU A 68 4.66 9.49 -4.46
C GLU A 68 5.05 10.97 -4.44
N PRO A 69 5.27 11.56 -3.24
CA PRO A 69 5.60 12.98 -3.13
C PRO A 69 6.96 13.32 -3.75
N ASP A 70 7.81 12.33 -4.00
CA ASP A 70 9.09 12.43 -4.69
C ASP A 70 8.96 12.56 -6.22
N HIS A 71 7.76 12.36 -6.80
CA HIS A 71 7.57 12.28 -8.24
C HIS A 71 6.73 13.43 -8.81
N ASN A 72 7.24 14.10 -9.87
CA ASN A 72 6.63 15.30 -10.46
C ASN A 72 5.21 15.11 -11.03
N GLY A 73 4.85 13.88 -11.40
CA GLY A 73 3.51 13.55 -11.92
C GLY A 73 2.49 13.15 -10.84
N GLN A 74 2.89 13.19 -9.57
CA GLN A 74 2.11 12.68 -8.44
C GLN A 74 1.90 13.81 -7.42
N ALA A 75 2.00 13.55 -6.11
CA ALA A 75 1.79 14.60 -5.12
C ALA A 75 2.85 15.72 -5.21
N HIS A 76 4.07 15.38 -5.66
CA HIS A 76 5.20 16.28 -5.90
C HIS A 76 5.39 17.35 -4.81
N LEU A 77 5.94 16.95 -3.66
CA LEU A 77 6.11 17.79 -2.50
C LEU A 77 7.57 17.85 -2.07
N ASP A 78 8.03 19.05 -1.72
CA ASP A 78 9.26 19.20 -0.93
C ASP A 78 9.11 18.46 0.42
N PRO A 79 10.12 17.74 0.92
CA PRO A 79 10.03 17.01 2.18
C PRO A 79 9.66 17.87 3.40
N GLY A 80 10.16 19.10 3.49
CA GLY A 80 9.86 20.01 4.61
C GLY A 80 8.44 20.57 4.54
N TYR A 81 7.96 20.87 3.32
CA TYR A 81 6.56 21.23 3.11
C TYR A 81 5.62 20.07 3.41
N ALA A 82 5.94 18.86 2.96
CA ALA A 82 5.20 17.65 3.28
C ALA A 82 5.15 17.39 4.78
N ALA A 83 6.27 17.56 5.51
CA ALA A 83 6.31 17.44 6.97
C ALA A 83 5.36 18.43 7.66
N SER A 84 5.30 19.68 7.17
CA SER A 84 4.40 20.70 7.71
C SER A 84 2.93 20.34 7.50
N LEU A 85 2.56 19.89 6.29
CA LEU A 85 1.21 19.42 5.98
C LEU A 85 0.84 18.18 6.79
N TYR A 86 1.76 17.23 6.94
CA TYR A 86 1.55 16.02 7.72
C TYR A 86 1.29 16.36 9.19
N ALA A 87 2.12 17.23 9.77
CA ALA A 87 1.95 17.72 11.13
C ALA A 87 0.60 18.42 11.35
N GLN A 88 0.12 19.16 10.35
CA GLN A 88 -1.15 19.89 10.42
C GLN A 88 -2.38 18.98 10.26
N HIS A 89 -2.33 18.01 9.34
CA HIS A 89 -3.53 17.29 8.90
C HIS A 89 -3.58 15.81 9.29
N ILE A 90 -2.44 15.14 9.44
CA ILE A 90 -2.38 13.69 9.69
C ILE A 90 -1.96 13.40 11.14
N THR A 91 -0.89 14.03 11.64
CA THR A 91 -0.40 13.81 13.02
C THR A 91 -1.48 13.92 14.10
N PRO A 92 -2.44 14.88 14.06
CA PRO A 92 -3.48 14.98 15.08
C PRO A 92 -4.39 13.76 15.16
N LEU A 93 -4.51 12.97 14.08
CA LEU A 93 -5.33 11.76 14.04
C LEU A 93 -4.81 10.65 14.96
N ALA A 94 -3.52 10.67 15.35
CA ALA A 94 -2.99 9.74 16.34
C ALA A 94 -3.77 9.85 17.67
N SER A 95 -4.10 11.07 18.10
CA SER A 95 -4.92 11.32 19.30
C SER A 95 -6.38 10.88 19.14
N GLN A 96 -6.82 10.63 17.90
CA GLN A 96 -8.17 10.16 17.56
C GLN A 96 -8.21 8.64 17.36
N GLY A 97 -7.14 7.93 17.70
CA GLY A 97 -7.04 6.47 17.65
C GLY A 97 -6.52 5.91 16.32
N TYR A 98 -5.99 6.75 15.42
CA TYR A 98 -5.43 6.28 14.16
C TYR A 98 -3.98 5.79 14.31
N ARG A 99 -3.65 4.72 13.61
CA ARG A 99 -2.27 4.40 13.21
C ARG A 99 -1.95 5.14 11.92
N LEU A 100 -0.87 5.92 11.93
CA LEU A 100 -0.51 6.81 10.83
C LEU A 100 0.55 6.18 9.93
N GLY A 101 0.27 6.05 8.63
CA GLY A 101 1.25 5.64 7.63
C GLY A 101 2.11 6.82 7.19
N SER A 102 3.39 6.58 6.92
CA SER A 102 4.22 7.57 6.22
C SER A 102 3.62 7.92 4.85
N PRO A 103 4.12 8.98 4.18
CA PRO A 103 4.03 9.04 2.73
C PRO A 103 4.60 7.77 2.08
N ALA A 104 4.17 7.44 0.88
CA ALA A 104 4.75 6.35 0.09
C ALA A 104 5.47 6.97 -1.11
N THR A 105 6.79 6.90 -1.15
CA THR A 105 7.57 7.38 -2.30
C THR A 105 7.61 6.32 -3.40
N THR A 106 8.02 6.71 -4.62
CA THR A 106 8.36 5.73 -5.65
C THR A 106 9.51 4.82 -5.20
N ASN A 107 9.71 3.67 -5.86
CA ASN A 107 10.90 2.82 -5.66
C ASN A 107 12.13 3.29 -6.48
N GLY A 108 12.12 4.53 -6.96
CA GLY A 108 13.27 5.16 -7.61
C GLY A 108 14.41 5.49 -6.62
N PRO A 109 15.59 5.88 -7.14
CA PRO A 109 16.79 6.12 -6.32
C PRO A 109 16.60 7.26 -5.29
N ASP A 110 15.75 8.24 -5.61
CA ASP A 110 15.54 9.41 -4.75
C ASP A 110 14.50 9.18 -3.64
N GLY A 111 13.69 8.12 -3.73
CA GLY A 111 12.57 7.89 -2.81
C GLY A 111 12.99 7.78 -1.35
N ILE A 112 14.03 6.99 -1.07
CA ILE A 112 14.53 6.84 0.31
C ILE A 112 15.19 8.12 0.84
N ALA A 113 15.89 8.88 -0.02
CA ALA A 113 16.50 10.15 0.36
C ALA A 113 15.42 11.20 0.68
N TRP A 114 14.34 11.24 -0.10
CA TRP A 114 13.16 12.04 0.17
C TRP A 114 12.55 11.65 1.52
N MET A 115 12.35 10.35 1.77
CA MET A 115 11.78 9.85 3.03
C MET A 115 12.63 10.22 4.24
N HIS A 116 13.95 10.10 4.14
CA HIS A 116 14.87 10.56 5.20
C HIS A 116 14.70 12.05 5.51
N SER A 117 14.64 12.87 4.47
CA SER A 117 14.50 14.32 4.59
C SER A 117 13.17 14.68 5.25
N PHE A 118 12.10 13.99 4.87
CA PHE A 118 10.76 14.15 5.46
C PHE A 118 10.74 13.74 6.94
N MET A 119 11.29 12.57 7.28
CA MET A 119 11.34 12.08 8.66
C MET A 119 12.13 13.03 9.56
N ASN A 120 13.26 13.55 9.07
CA ASN A 120 14.07 14.54 9.78
C ASN A 120 13.31 15.87 9.96
N ALA A 121 12.67 16.37 8.92
CA ALA A 121 11.91 17.62 8.96
C ALA A 121 10.69 17.53 9.88
N CYS A 122 10.03 16.37 9.95
CA CYS A 122 8.87 16.22 10.80
C CYS A 122 9.23 16.12 12.29
N GLY A 123 10.34 15.47 12.63
CA GLY A 123 10.72 15.19 14.01
C GLY A 123 9.79 14.16 14.65
N ASN A 124 8.59 14.55 15.07
CA ASN A 124 7.61 13.66 15.70
C ASN A 124 6.23 13.67 14.99
N CYS A 125 6.16 13.03 13.82
CA CYS A 125 4.92 12.81 13.08
C CYS A 125 4.01 11.69 13.65
N GLN A 126 4.40 11.01 14.74
CA GLN A 126 3.67 9.86 15.28
C GLN A 126 3.43 8.72 14.25
N ILE A 127 4.30 8.60 13.23
CA ILE A 127 4.20 7.57 12.18
C ILE A 127 4.26 6.19 12.83
N SER A 128 3.26 5.37 12.55
CA SER A 128 3.09 4.03 13.11
C SER A 128 3.67 2.94 12.21
N PHE A 129 3.71 3.16 10.89
CA PHE A 129 4.24 2.22 9.91
C PHE A 129 4.75 2.97 8.67
N MET A 130 5.68 2.36 7.93
CA MET A 130 6.18 2.89 6.67
C MET A 130 5.31 2.39 5.52
N ALA A 131 4.75 3.30 4.73
CA ALA A 131 4.15 2.97 3.45
C ALA A 131 5.24 2.94 2.37
N ALA A 132 5.22 1.94 1.50
CA ALA A 132 6.19 1.75 0.43
C ALA A 132 5.48 1.30 -0.85
N HIS A 133 6.03 1.69 -2.01
CA HIS A 133 5.63 1.20 -3.33
C HIS A 133 6.74 0.36 -3.94
N TRP A 134 6.40 -0.60 -4.78
CA TRP A 134 7.39 -1.35 -5.55
C TRP A 134 6.90 -1.74 -6.94
N TYR A 135 7.56 -1.22 -7.97
CA TYR A 135 7.38 -1.68 -9.34
C TYR A 135 8.72 -2.17 -9.89
N GLY A 136 8.84 -3.49 -10.03
CA GLY A 136 10.05 -4.15 -10.50
C GLY A 136 9.76 -5.59 -10.90
N THR A 137 10.73 -6.28 -11.50
CA THR A 137 10.53 -7.61 -12.09
C THR A 137 11.21 -8.75 -11.34
N ARG A 138 11.97 -8.43 -10.29
CA ARG A 138 12.80 -9.38 -9.53
C ARG A 138 12.41 -9.38 -8.06
N LEU A 139 12.18 -10.57 -7.52
CA LEU A 139 11.78 -10.74 -6.13
C LEU A 139 12.89 -10.31 -5.17
N GLU A 140 14.14 -10.61 -5.50
CA GLU A 140 15.29 -10.28 -4.64
C GLU A 140 15.42 -8.76 -4.47
N ASP A 141 15.10 -8.00 -5.51
CA ASP A 141 15.17 -6.54 -5.50
C ASP A 141 14.01 -5.95 -4.66
N LEU A 142 12.80 -6.53 -4.72
CA LEU A 142 11.69 -6.19 -3.83
C LEU A 142 12.07 -6.44 -2.37
N GLN A 143 12.62 -7.61 -2.08
CA GLN A 143 13.04 -7.98 -0.73
C GLN A 143 14.09 -7.02 -0.19
N ALA A 144 15.11 -6.71 -1.00
CA ALA A 144 16.15 -5.74 -0.64
C ALA A 144 15.56 -4.36 -0.35
N HIS A 145 14.60 -3.90 -1.16
CA HIS A 145 13.96 -2.61 -0.98
C HIS A 145 13.15 -2.53 0.33
N LEU A 146 12.34 -3.53 0.64
CA LEU A 146 11.54 -3.51 1.87
C LEU A 146 12.41 -3.69 3.12
N ASN A 147 13.45 -4.55 3.07
CA ASN A 147 14.44 -4.66 4.15
C ASN A 147 15.10 -3.30 4.41
N MET A 148 15.54 -2.60 3.35
CA MET A 148 16.13 -1.28 3.46
C MET A 148 15.20 -0.28 4.18
N TYR A 149 13.91 -0.24 3.83
CA TYR A 149 12.94 0.61 4.52
C TYR A 149 12.77 0.23 5.99
N HIS A 150 12.63 -1.06 6.28
CA HIS A 150 12.46 -1.55 7.65
C HIS A 150 13.68 -1.22 8.52
N ASP A 151 14.88 -1.55 8.03
CA ASP A 151 16.14 -1.38 8.75
C ASP A 151 16.46 0.10 9.00
N THR A 152 16.10 0.95 8.03
CA THR A 152 16.38 2.39 8.08
C THR A 152 15.46 3.13 9.05
N PHE A 153 14.16 2.80 9.06
CA PHE A 153 13.16 3.55 9.84
C PHE A 153 12.70 2.83 11.11
N GLY A 154 13.06 1.56 11.30
CA GLY A 154 12.78 0.78 12.51
C GLY A 154 11.29 0.58 12.79
N ARG A 155 10.45 0.53 11.74
CA ARG A 155 8.99 0.44 11.83
C ARG A 155 8.45 -0.67 10.93
N PRO A 156 7.27 -1.25 11.25
CA PRO A 156 6.59 -2.16 10.33
C PRO A 156 6.31 -1.49 8.98
N VAL A 157 6.23 -2.30 7.93
CA VAL A 157 6.05 -1.86 6.54
C VAL A 157 4.67 -2.29 6.02
N TRP A 158 4.02 -1.37 5.31
CA TRP A 158 2.86 -1.62 4.46
C TRP A 158 3.28 -1.38 3.01
N LEU A 159 3.31 -2.44 2.20
CA LEU A 159 3.54 -2.33 0.76
C LEU A 159 2.23 -1.97 0.06
N THR A 160 1.92 -0.68 -0.01
CA THR A 160 0.60 -0.21 -0.45
C THR A 160 0.37 -0.38 -1.95
N GLU A 161 1.44 -0.42 -2.74
CA GLU A 161 1.37 -0.75 -4.16
C GLU A 161 2.54 -1.61 -4.57
N TYR A 162 2.26 -2.71 -5.28
CA TYR A 162 3.30 -3.41 -6.01
C TYR A 162 2.76 -4.22 -7.19
N ALA A 163 3.58 -4.36 -8.23
CA ALA A 163 3.30 -5.20 -9.38
C ALA A 163 4.60 -5.63 -10.10
N CYS A 164 4.52 -6.69 -10.90
CA CYS A 164 5.61 -7.10 -11.79
C CYS A 164 5.63 -6.16 -13.01
N GLN A 165 6.35 -5.05 -12.87
CA GLN A 165 6.30 -3.92 -13.78
C GLN A 165 7.69 -3.33 -13.99
N ASN A 166 8.06 -3.09 -15.25
CA ASN A 166 9.34 -2.47 -15.59
C ASN A 166 9.12 -1.03 -16.10
N PHE A 167 9.39 -0.03 -15.26
CA PHE A 167 9.38 1.37 -15.69
C PHE A 167 10.72 1.86 -16.24
N GLY A 168 11.79 1.06 -16.17
CA GLY A 168 13.13 1.38 -16.64
C GLY A 168 13.36 1.19 -18.15
N GLY A 169 12.30 0.94 -18.93
CA GLY A 169 12.38 0.77 -20.38
C GLY A 169 12.89 -0.62 -20.85
N GLY A 170 13.00 -1.59 -19.93
CA GLY A 170 13.33 -2.97 -20.27
C GLY A 170 12.11 -3.83 -20.60
N ALA A 171 12.34 -5.14 -20.74
CA ALA A 171 11.25 -6.10 -20.97
C ALA A 171 10.27 -6.10 -19.79
N GLN A 172 8.97 -6.15 -20.11
CA GLN A 172 7.90 -6.39 -19.14
C GLN A 172 7.85 -7.86 -18.75
N CYS A 173 7.31 -8.15 -17.57
CA CYS A 173 7.03 -9.52 -17.16
C CYS A 173 6.02 -10.19 -18.11
N SER A 174 6.31 -11.42 -18.54
CA SER A 174 5.31 -12.29 -19.15
C SER A 174 4.23 -12.69 -18.13
N ASN A 175 3.10 -13.24 -18.59
CA ASN A 175 2.07 -13.73 -17.67
C ASN A 175 2.63 -14.74 -16.66
N ASP A 176 3.42 -15.72 -17.10
CA ASP A 176 4.02 -16.71 -16.19
C ASP A 176 4.94 -16.05 -15.14
N GLN A 177 5.71 -15.03 -15.53
CA GLN A 177 6.55 -14.26 -14.61
C GLN A 177 5.72 -13.46 -13.60
N ILE A 178 4.58 -12.90 -14.02
CA ILE A 178 3.66 -12.17 -13.14
C ILE A 178 3.07 -13.12 -12.09
N TRP A 179 2.62 -14.31 -12.51
CA TRP A 179 2.08 -15.33 -11.61
C TRP A 179 3.14 -15.82 -10.61
N ASP A 180 4.36 -16.13 -11.06
CA ASP A 180 5.45 -16.53 -10.17
C ASP A 180 5.83 -15.41 -9.19
N PHE A 181 5.94 -14.18 -9.68
CA PHE A 181 6.28 -13.02 -8.86
C PHE A 181 5.22 -12.75 -7.80
N MET A 182 3.93 -12.73 -8.16
CA MET A 182 2.83 -12.55 -7.20
C MET A 182 2.87 -13.63 -6.12
N ARG A 183 2.93 -14.92 -6.50
CA ARG A 183 2.90 -16.02 -5.53
C ARG A 183 4.08 -15.94 -4.56
N ARG A 184 5.30 -15.81 -5.08
CA ARG A 184 6.51 -15.85 -4.26
C ARG A 184 6.69 -14.60 -3.41
N SER A 185 6.31 -13.43 -3.91
CA SER A 185 6.31 -12.20 -3.11
C SER A 185 5.28 -12.24 -2.01
N SER A 186 4.04 -12.66 -2.30
CA SER A 186 3.00 -12.87 -1.29
C SER A 186 3.46 -13.87 -0.23
N GLU A 187 3.92 -15.07 -0.61
CA GLU A 187 4.42 -16.08 0.34
C GLU A 187 5.55 -15.55 1.23
N TRP A 188 6.51 -14.81 0.67
CA TRP A 188 7.58 -14.23 1.47
C TRP A 188 7.06 -13.16 2.45
N MET A 189 6.17 -12.27 2.00
CA MET A 189 5.58 -11.25 2.86
C MET A 189 4.69 -11.84 3.96
N ASP A 190 3.99 -12.94 3.69
CA ASP A 190 3.22 -13.71 4.69
C ASP A 190 4.12 -14.25 5.82
N ASN A 191 5.37 -14.60 5.49
CA ASN A 191 6.35 -15.15 6.42
C ASN A 191 7.29 -14.08 7.01
N THR A 192 7.08 -12.80 6.70
CA THR A 192 7.93 -11.69 7.16
C THR A 192 7.19 -10.85 8.19
N SER A 193 7.52 -11.02 9.48
CA SER A 193 6.73 -10.50 10.61
C SER A 193 6.58 -8.98 10.69
N TRP A 194 7.51 -8.22 10.10
CA TRP A 194 7.46 -6.75 10.08
C TRP A 194 6.72 -6.21 8.86
N ILE A 195 6.29 -7.06 7.93
CA ILE A 195 5.36 -6.69 6.84
C ILE A 195 3.94 -6.95 7.34
N GLU A 196 3.22 -5.88 7.66
CA GLU A 196 1.87 -6.00 8.20
C GLU A 196 0.81 -6.15 7.11
N LYS A 197 1.02 -5.46 5.98
CA LYS A 197 0.09 -5.40 4.85
C LYS A 197 0.83 -5.26 3.53
N TYR A 198 0.23 -5.79 2.48
CA TYR A 198 0.61 -5.52 1.11
C TYR A 198 -0.64 -5.48 0.21
N SER A 199 -0.57 -4.78 -0.90
CA SER A 199 -1.67 -4.61 -1.84
C SER A 199 -1.17 -4.65 -3.28
N TRP A 200 -1.55 -5.70 -4.01
CA TRP A 200 -1.21 -5.85 -5.41
C TRP A 200 -1.91 -4.79 -6.26
N PHE A 201 -1.15 -4.11 -7.12
CA PHE A 201 -1.71 -3.12 -8.04
C PHE A 201 -2.32 -3.82 -9.26
N GLY A 202 -3.65 -3.90 -9.30
CA GLY A 202 -4.34 -4.45 -10.47
C GLY A 202 -5.87 -4.54 -10.42
N ALA A 203 -6.50 -4.14 -9.31
CA ALA A 203 -7.97 -4.15 -9.17
C ALA A 203 -8.62 -2.95 -9.89
N LEU A 204 -8.30 -2.76 -11.17
CA LEU A 204 -8.69 -1.61 -11.98
C LEU A 204 -9.14 -2.09 -13.36
N HIS A 205 -10.14 -1.43 -13.95
CA HIS A 205 -10.51 -1.67 -15.35
C HIS A 205 -9.50 -1.06 -16.35
N ASN A 206 -8.83 0.01 -15.96
CA ASN A 206 -7.77 0.65 -16.74
C ASN A 206 -6.48 0.65 -15.92
N MET A 207 -5.46 -0.03 -16.42
CA MET A 207 -4.15 -0.16 -15.78
C MET A 207 -3.21 1.02 -16.08
N ASN A 208 -3.67 2.01 -16.86
CA ASN A 208 -2.89 3.15 -17.32
C ASN A 208 -1.57 2.71 -17.99
N ASN A 209 -0.44 3.00 -17.36
CA ASN A 209 0.91 2.67 -17.83
C ASN A 209 1.49 1.39 -17.19
N VAL A 210 0.71 0.67 -16.37
CA VAL A 210 1.10 -0.62 -15.80
C VAL A 210 0.72 -1.74 -16.75
N ASN A 211 1.58 -2.76 -16.85
CA ASN A 211 1.39 -3.94 -17.68
C ASN A 211 0.05 -4.62 -17.33
N TYR A 212 -0.82 -4.75 -18.34
CA TYR A 212 -2.16 -5.34 -18.21
C TYR A 212 -2.15 -6.79 -17.74
N GLY A 213 -1.03 -7.51 -17.87
CA GLY A 213 -0.89 -8.84 -17.27
C GLY A 213 -1.02 -8.85 -15.73
N ASN A 214 -0.80 -7.71 -15.06
CA ASN A 214 -0.98 -7.57 -13.61
C ASN A 214 -2.43 -7.31 -13.21
N GLN A 215 -3.35 -7.09 -14.15
CA GLN A 215 -4.75 -6.82 -13.85
C GLN A 215 -5.37 -8.03 -13.12
N ILE A 216 -6.07 -7.78 -12.02
CA ILE A 216 -6.76 -8.80 -11.21
C ILE A 216 -8.28 -8.73 -11.30
N LEU A 217 -8.81 -7.74 -12.04
CA LEU A 217 -10.24 -7.56 -12.31
C LEU A 217 -10.60 -8.06 -13.71
N GLY A 218 -11.66 -8.86 -13.82
CA GLY A 218 -12.29 -9.26 -15.08
C GLY A 218 -13.19 -8.18 -15.67
N GLY A 219 -13.62 -8.37 -16.92
CA GLY A 219 -14.51 -7.42 -17.61
C GLY A 219 -15.91 -7.32 -17.00
N ASP A 220 -16.31 -8.29 -16.18
CA ASP A 220 -17.56 -8.35 -15.43
C ASP A 220 -17.46 -7.72 -14.03
N GLY A 221 -16.29 -7.18 -13.66
CA GLY A 221 -16.04 -6.61 -12.34
C GLY A 221 -15.80 -7.65 -11.24
N GLN A 222 -15.67 -8.94 -11.59
CA GLN A 222 -15.25 -10.00 -10.66
C GLN A 222 -13.74 -10.22 -10.74
N PRO A 223 -13.08 -10.82 -9.72
CA PRO A 223 -11.69 -11.20 -9.85
C PRO A 223 -11.47 -12.14 -11.05
N ASN A 224 -10.42 -11.91 -11.82
CA ASN A 224 -9.98 -12.85 -12.86
C ASN A 224 -9.14 -13.99 -12.24
N ALA A 225 -8.56 -14.88 -13.05
CA ALA A 225 -7.78 -16.00 -12.53
C ALA A 225 -6.61 -15.57 -11.61
N LEU A 226 -5.88 -14.51 -11.97
CA LEU A 226 -4.80 -13.96 -11.14
C LEU A 226 -5.37 -13.30 -9.88
N GLY A 227 -6.52 -12.63 -9.98
CA GLY A 227 -7.20 -12.05 -8.82
C GLY A 227 -7.67 -13.09 -7.81
N TRP A 228 -8.16 -14.24 -8.28
CA TRP A 228 -8.49 -15.35 -7.38
C TRP A 228 -7.25 -15.97 -6.75
N GLU A 229 -6.11 -16.05 -7.43
CA GLU A 229 -4.84 -16.44 -6.80
C GLU A 229 -4.45 -15.46 -5.68
N TYR A 230 -4.64 -14.15 -5.89
CA TYR A 230 -4.23 -13.13 -4.92
C TYR A 230 -5.04 -13.11 -3.62
N VAL A 231 -6.35 -13.42 -3.68
CA VAL A 231 -7.25 -13.29 -2.52
C VAL A 231 -7.46 -14.59 -1.72
N ASN A 232 -6.93 -15.72 -2.20
CA ASN A 232 -7.09 -17.04 -1.57
C ASN A 232 -5.95 -17.37 -0.60
#